data_AF-A0A371M8N0-F1
#
_entry.id   AF-A0A371M8N0-F1
#
_cell.length_a   1.000
_cell.length_b   1.000
_cell.length_c   1.000
_cell.angle_alpha   90.00
_cell.angle_beta   90.00
_cell.angle_gamma   90.00
#
_symmetry.space_group_name_H-M   'P 1'
#
loop_
_entity.id
_entity.type
_entity.pdbx_description
1 polymer ?
#
loop_
_entity_poly.entity_id
_entity_poly.type
_entity_poly.pdbx_seq_one_letter_code
_entity_poly.pdbx_strand_id
1 'polypeptide(L)' 'MKSRAQMRAVVAKTYGSADVLRVEEVATPIPDDDEVLVRIHATVVGPPDSA' A
#
# COMPACT_ATOMS: atom_id res chain seq x y z
N MET A 1 8.45 8.59 -14.98
CA MET A 1 8.36 8.12 -13.57
C MET A 1 9.60 7.27 -13.30
N LYS A 2 10.56 7.66 -12.44
CA LYS A 2 11.66 6.73 -12.12
C LYS A 2 11.06 5.54 -11.36
N SER A 3 11.25 4.31 -11.87
CA SER A 3 10.88 3.11 -11.10
C SER A 3 11.82 3.01 -9.90
N ARG A 4 11.25 2.91 -8.71
CA ARG A 4 12.00 2.48 -7.52
C ARG A 4 11.70 1.00 -7.35
N ALA A 5 12.70 0.18 -7.03
CA ALA A 5 12.49 -1.25 -6.75
C ALA A 5 11.58 -1.46 -5.51
N GLN A 6 11.56 -0.49 -4.61
CA GLN A 6 10.75 -0.48 -3.39
C GLN A 6 9.88 0.78 -3.30
N MET A 7 8.74 0.66 -2.62
CA MET A 7 7.85 1.75 -2.23
C MET A 7 7.49 1.67 -0.74
N ARG A 8 7.08 2.79 -0.16
CA ARG A 8 6.54 2.82 1.21
C ARG A 8 5.06 2.47 1.19
N ALA A 9 4.64 1.57 2.08
CA ALA A 9 3.25 1.17 2.26
C ALA A 9 2.89 1.06 3.75
N VAL A 10 1.61 1.24 4.06
CA VAL A 10 1.05 0.84 5.37
C VAL A 10 0.62 -0.62 5.24
N VAL A 11 1.11 -1.49 6.13
CA VAL A 11 0.90 -2.95 6.07
C VAL A 11 0.34 -3.45 7.41
N ALA A 12 -0.68 -4.32 7.33
CA ALA A 12 -1.13 -5.16 8.44
C ALA A 12 -0.71 -6.61 8.14
N LYS A 13 0.20 -7.18 8.92
CA LYS A 13 0.64 -8.58 8.74
C LYS A 13 -0.16 -9.59 9.56
N THR A 14 -0.91 -9.10 10.53
CA THR A 14 -1.74 -9.87 11.45
C THR A 14 -3.05 -9.13 11.66
N TYR A 15 -4.12 -9.85 11.96
CA TYR A 15 -5.38 -9.23 12.39
C TYR A 15 -5.23 -8.54 13.75
N GLY A 16 -5.97 -7.45 13.96
CA GLY A 16 -5.97 -6.70 15.21
C GLY A 16 -6.53 -5.29 15.04
N SER A 17 -6.42 -4.48 16.09
CA SER A 17 -6.72 -3.04 16.07
C SER A 17 -5.74 -2.29 15.16
N ALA A 18 -5.94 -0.99 14.99
CA ALA A 18 -5.03 -0.12 14.23
C ALA A 18 -3.56 -0.18 14.70
N ASP A 19 -3.28 -0.69 15.91
CA ASP A 19 -1.92 -0.86 16.45
C ASP A 19 -1.06 -1.86 15.65
N VAL A 20 -1.69 -2.74 14.84
CA VAL A 20 -0.95 -3.68 13.99
C VAL A 20 -0.40 -3.04 12.70
N LEU A 21 -0.84 -1.82 12.37
CA LEU A 21 -0.44 -1.13 11.14
C LEU A 21 0.98 -0.60 11.25
N ARG A 22 1.80 -0.87 10.24
CA ARG A 22 3.19 -0.39 10.16
C ARG A 22 3.50 0.21 8.80
N VAL A 23 4.31 1.26 8.79
CA VAL A 23 4.90 1.76 7.54
C VAL A 23 6.14 0.95 7.23
N GLU A 24 6.15 0.27 6.09
CA GLU A 24 7.25 -0.58 5.64
C GLU A 24 7.67 -0.22 4.21
N GLU A 25 8.92 -0.56 3.85
CA GLU A 25 9.39 -0.56 2.46
C GLU A 25 9.06 -1.93 1.85
N VAL A 26 8.24 -1.96 0.81
CA VAL A 26 7.79 -3.16 0.11
C VAL A 26 8.15 -3.08 -1.37
N ALA A 27 8.11 -4.20 -2.09
CA ALA A 27 8.37 -4.20 -3.53
C ALA A 27 7.33 -3.33 -4.26
N THR A 28 7.80 -2.53 -5.21
CA THR A 28 6.90 -1.79 -6.09
C THR A 28 6.13 -2.80 -6.96
N PRO A 29 4.78 -2.72 -7.01
CA PRO A 29 3.98 -3.61 -7.85
C PRO A 29 4.39 -3.52 -9.32
N ILE A 30 4.37 -4.67 -10.00
CA ILE A 30 4.60 -4.78 -11.45
C ILE A 30 3.22 -5.05 -12.06
N PRO A 31 2.63 -4.10 -12.80
CA PRO A 31 1.34 -4.32 -13.45
C PRO A 31 1.46 -5.33 -14.59
N ASP A 32 0.39 -6.12 -14.79
CA ASP A 32 0.20 -6.94 -15.99
C ASP A 32 -0.25 -6.08 -17.20
N ASP A 33 -0.48 -6.72 -18.36
CA ASP A 33 -0.74 -6.04 -19.64
C ASP A 33 -1.94 -5.09 -19.62
N ASP A 34 -2.99 -5.39 -18.85
CA ASP A 34 -4.23 -4.61 -18.75
C ASP A 34 -4.30 -3.73 -17.47
N GLU A 35 -3.19 -3.59 -16.75
CA GLU A 35 -3.13 -2.86 -15.49
C GLU A 35 -2.27 -1.59 -15.58
N VAL A 36 -2.47 -0.67 -14.64
CA VAL A 36 -1.67 0.55 -14.54
C VAL A 36 -1.09 0.70 -13.15
N LEU A 37 0.20 1.05 -13.10
CA LEU A 37 0.86 1.39 -11.85
C LEU A 37 0.57 2.85 -11.49
N VAL A 38 -0.24 3.05 -10.45
CA VAL A 38 -0.60 4.38 -9.96
C VAL A 38 0.30 4.79 -8.79
N ARG A 39 0.89 5.98 -8.87
CA ARG A 39 1.54 6.60 -7.72
C ARG A 39 0.49 7.31 -6.86
N ILE A 40 0.26 6.80 -5.66
CA ILE A 40 -0.66 7.41 -4.71
C ILE A 40 -0.06 8.70 -4.15
N HIS A 41 -0.79 9.81 -4.33
CA HIS A 41 -0.46 11.11 -3.73
C HIS A 41 -1.28 11.39 -2.45
N ALA A 42 -2.52 10.91 -2.43
CA ALA A 42 -3.42 10.98 -1.29
C ALA A 42 -4.44 9.83 -1.38
N THR A 43 -4.95 9.38 -0.23
CA THR A 43 -6.06 8.44 -0.11
C THR A 43 -6.88 8.78 1.14
N VAL A 44 -8.08 8.22 1.26
CA VAL A 44 -8.97 8.40 2.42
C VAL A 44 -8.95 7.14 3.29
N VAL A 45 -9.14 7.30 4.60
CA VAL A 45 -9.47 6.20 5.51
C VAL A 45 -10.99 6.12 5.62
N GLY A 46 -11.56 4.97 5.27
CA GLY A 46 -12.99 4.70 5.27
C GLY A 46 -13.41 3.61 6.26
N PRO A 47 -14.73 3.42 6.48
CA PRO A 47 -15.24 2.38 7.38
C PRO A 47 -14.65 0.98 7.16
N PRO A 48 -14.44 0.49 5.91
CA PRO A 48 -13.85 -0.83 5.67
C PRO A 48 -12.41 -1.01 6.16
N ASP A 49 -11.66 0.07 6.38
CA ASP A 49 -10.27 -0.01 6.86
C ASP A 49 -10.18 -0.38 8.35
N SER A 50 -11.31 -0.31 9.07
CA SER A 50 -11.38 -0.50 10.54
C SER A 50 -12.41 -1.55 10.98
N ALA A 51 -13.14 -2.13 10.03
CA ALA A 51 -14.22 -3.10 10.28
C ALA A 51 -13.69 -4.49 10.64
#